data_AF-A0A1F7FE11-F1
#
_entry.id   AF-A0A1F7FE11-F1
#
_cell.length_a   1.000
_cell.length_b   1.000
_cell.length_c   1.000
_cell.angle_alpha   90.00
_cell.angle_beta   90.00
_cell.angle_gamma   90.00
#
_symmetry.space_group_name_H-M   'P 1'
#
loop_
_entity.id
_entity.type
_entity.pdbx_description
1 polymer ?
#
loop_
_entity_poly.entity_id
_entity_poly.type
_entity_poly.pdbx_seq_one_letter_code
_entity_poly.pdbx_strand_id
1 'polypeptide(L)'
;MSKKFIIMWLIFFCNITAGIAIIGFQSPLLQDLYMSSDPAQYGVVKELKALATPTPEQKTQLDDLIKILAGFGATLIGITSLFNGLGRFFWGGLSDKIGRVQAFRLLVGTQILVFVALAYVGNPWIFGLLFCYILLCYGGGFGTMPSFVLDTFGAKMMPTVYGIILTAWSAAGIVGPQFAGIIKDKFPAQASLYTFWAGAGVLLLGFIFTMLIGNEKFEAKKAS
;
A
#
# COMPACT_ATOMS: atom_id res chain seq x y z
N MET A 1 -14.83 24.83 -2.06
CA MET A 1 -14.36 23.50 -2.53
C MET A 1 -15.56 22.58 -2.67
N SER A 2 -15.70 21.81 -3.75
CA SER A 2 -16.85 20.91 -3.94
C SER A 2 -16.83 19.76 -2.91
N LYS A 3 -17.99 19.34 -2.39
CA LYS A 3 -18.10 18.15 -1.51
C LYS A 3 -17.55 16.90 -2.20
N LYS A 4 -17.83 16.73 -3.51
CA LYS A 4 -17.32 15.60 -4.32
C LYS A 4 -15.78 15.59 -4.35
N PHE A 5 -15.16 16.76 -4.45
CA PHE A 5 -13.70 16.88 -4.43
C PHE A 5 -13.10 16.38 -3.12
N ILE A 6 -13.63 16.85 -1.98
CA ILE A 6 -13.11 16.49 -0.66
C ILE A 6 -13.22 14.98 -0.45
N ILE A 7 -14.35 14.38 -0.82
CA ILE A 7 -14.55 12.93 -0.72
C ILE A 7 -13.53 12.17 -1.58
N MET A 8 -13.34 12.57 -2.85
CA MET A 8 -12.35 11.94 -3.74
C MET A 8 -10.92 12.08 -3.19
N TRP A 9 -10.57 13.25 -2.64
CA TRP A 9 -9.30 13.49 -1.99
C TRP A 9 -9.09 12.56 -0.80
N LEU A 10 -10.10 12.40 0.06
CA LEU A 10 -10.03 11.54 1.25
C LEU A 10 -9.93 10.06 0.88
N ILE A 11 -10.69 9.60 -0.11
CA ILE A 11 -10.58 8.22 -0.62
C ILE A 11 -9.16 7.96 -1.12
N PHE A 12 -8.61 8.90 -1.91
CA PHE A 12 -7.26 8.78 -2.44
C PHE A 12 -6.22 8.78 -1.32
N PHE A 13 -6.32 9.75 -0.41
CA PHE A 13 -5.47 9.87 0.76
C PHE A 13 -5.41 8.58 1.57
N CYS A 14 -6.57 8.02 1.93
CA CYS A 14 -6.65 6.78 2.71
C CYS A 14 -6.00 5.60 1.98
N ASN A 15 -6.30 5.42 0.68
CA ASN A 15 -5.71 4.37 -0.14
C ASN A 15 -4.18 4.46 -0.18
N ILE A 16 -3.66 5.66 -0.48
CA ILE A 16 -2.22 5.89 -0.58
C ILE A 16 -1.54 5.76 0.78
N THR A 17 -2.15 6.29 1.84
CA THR A 17 -1.59 6.27 3.21
C THR A 17 -1.36 4.84 3.68
N ALA A 18 -2.35 3.96 3.50
CA ALA A 18 -2.23 2.55 3.86
C ALA A 18 -1.10 1.86 3.08
N GLY A 19 -0.98 2.12 1.78
CA GLY A 19 0.10 1.55 0.96
C GLY A 19 1.49 2.07 1.35
N ILE A 20 1.70 3.39 1.40
CA ILE A 20 3.03 3.97 1.72
C ILE A 20 3.50 3.54 3.12
N ALA A 21 2.58 3.43 4.08
CA ALA A 21 2.91 3.02 5.44
C ALA A 21 3.65 1.69 5.53
N ILE A 22 3.38 0.75 4.60
CA ILE A 22 3.99 -0.57 4.62
C ILE A 22 5.09 -0.74 3.55
N ILE A 23 5.08 0.03 2.46
CA ILE A 23 6.08 -0.07 1.38
C ILE A 23 7.51 0.09 1.93
N GLY A 24 7.72 1.06 2.85
CA GLY A 24 9.04 1.30 3.45
C GLY A 24 9.54 0.16 4.35
N PHE A 25 8.64 -0.67 4.88
CA PHE A 25 8.97 -1.77 5.79
C PHE A 25 8.83 -3.15 5.13
N GLN A 26 8.39 -3.21 3.88
CA GLN A 26 8.12 -4.44 3.14
C GLN A 26 9.31 -5.40 3.09
N SER A 27 10.51 -4.89 2.75
CA SER A 27 11.72 -5.71 2.70
C SER A 27 12.10 -6.24 4.10
N PRO A 28 12.21 -5.40 5.14
CA PRO A 28 12.40 -5.89 6.52
C PRO A 28 11.38 -6.95 6.96
N LEU A 29 10.09 -6.72 6.70
CA LEU A 29 9.02 -7.64 7.08
C LEU A 29 9.16 -9.00 6.40
N LEU A 30 9.53 -9.02 5.12
CA LEU A 30 9.78 -10.26 4.39
C LEU A 30 11.00 -11.00 4.97
N GLN A 31 12.08 -10.28 5.30
CA GLN A 31 13.27 -10.88 5.90
C GLN A 31 12.97 -11.51 7.25
N ASP A 32 12.19 -10.83 8.10
CA ASP A 32 11.75 -11.35 9.39
C ASP A 32 10.88 -12.61 9.24
N LEU A 33 10.05 -12.68 8.19
CA LEU A 33 9.27 -13.86 7.85
C LEU A 33 10.16 -15.03 7.42
N TYR A 34 11.16 -14.83 6.55
CA TYR A 34 12.09 -15.89 6.17
C TYR A 34 12.87 -16.43 7.38
N MET A 35 13.32 -15.54 8.29
CA MET A 35 13.96 -15.93 9.55
C MET A 35 13.05 -16.77 10.45
N SER A 36 11.74 -16.57 10.36
CA SER A 36 10.76 -17.25 11.21
C SER A 36 10.23 -18.54 10.57
N SER A 37 10.11 -18.58 9.24
CA SER A 37 9.56 -19.71 8.49
C SER A 37 10.57 -20.82 8.25
N ASP A 38 11.86 -20.48 8.18
CA ASP A 38 12.95 -21.46 8.11
C ASP A 38 14.05 -21.12 9.14
N PRO A 39 13.82 -21.42 10.43
CA PRO A 39 14.78 -21.15 11.49
C PRO A 39 16.07 -21.93 11.34
N ALA A 40 16.03 -23.11 10.70
CA ALA A 40 17.22 -23.94 10.49
C ALA A 40 18.22 -23.25 9.57
N GLN A 41 17.73 -22.55 8.53
CA GLN A 41 18.58 -21.82 7.60
C GLN A 41 18.89 -20.38 8.05
N TYR A 42 17.88 -19.66 8.57
CA TYR A 42 17.97 -18.21 8.78
C TYR A 42 17.87 -17.78 10.25
N GLY A 43 17.52 -18.67 11.17
CA GLY A 43 17.40 -18.34 12.61
C GLY A 43 18.72 -17.89 13.24
N VAL A 44 19.83 -18.46 12.76
CA VAL A 44 21.20 -18.11 13.17
C VAL A 44 21.54 -16.63 12.95
N VAL A 45 20.84 -15.94 12.05
CA VAL A 45 21.06 -14.50 11.80
C VAL A 45 20.81 -13.67 13.06
N LYS A 46 19.77 -13.99 13.84
CA LYS A 46 19.45 -13.26 15.08
C LYS A 46 20.53 -13.48 16.14
N GLU A 47 21.01 -14.71 16.25
CA GLU A 47 22.06 -15.12 17.19
C GLU A 47 23.39 -14.44 16.85
N LEU A 48 23.81 -14.52 15.59
CA LEU A 48 25.05 -13.89 15.11
C LEU A 48 25.03 -12.37 15.23
N LYS A 49 23.87 -11.72 15.00
CA LYS A 49 23.70 -10.27 15.23
C LYS A 49 23.79 -9.88 16.71
N ALA A 50 23.50 -10.79 17.62
CA ALA A 50 23.54 -10.52 19.07
C ALA A 50 24.94 -10.69 19.67
N LEU A 51 25.89 -11.28 18.94
CA LEU A 51 27.27 -11.44 19.39
C LEU A 51 27.99 -10.09 19.48
N ALA A 52 28.56 -9.78 20.65
CA ALA A 52 29.36 -8.56 20.84
C ALA A 52 30.67 -8.57 20.03
N THR A 53 31.29 -9.75 19.91
CA THR A 53 32.53 -9.99 19.14
C THR A 53 32.44 -11.32 18.40
N PRO A 54 31.88 -11.34 17.17
CA PRO A 54 31.85 -12.54 16.33
C PRO A 54 33.25 -12.89 15.81
N THR A 55 33.54 -14.19 15.66
CA THR A 55 34.76 -14.65 14.98
C THR A 55 34.73 -14.23 13.49
N PRO A 56 35.88 -14.19 12.79
CA PRO A 56 35.90 -13.89 11.36
C PRO A 56 34.95 -14.78 10.54
N GLU A 57 34.87 -16.07 10.86
CA GLU A 57 34.00 -17.04 10.20
C GLU A 57 32.52 -16.74 10.45
N GLN A 58 32.16 -16.43 11.69
CA GLN A 58 30.80 -16.04 12.08
C GLN A 58 30.36 -14.75 11.40
N LYS A 59 31.27 -13.77 11.28
CA LYS A 59 31.01 -12.52 10.57
C LYS A 59 30.77 -12.75 9.08
N THR A 60 31.61 -13.56 8.43
CA THR A 60 31.42 -13.91 7.01
C THR A 60 30.09 -14.61 6.78
N GLN A 61 29.73 -15.58 7.63
CA GLN A 61 28.45 -16.27 7.58
C GLN A 61 27.27 -15.29 7.73
N LEU A 62 27.35 -14.37 8.69
CA LEU A 62 26.32 -13.35 8.91
C LEU A 62 26.18 -12.45 7.68
N ASP A 63 27.29 -11.96 7.13
CA ASP A 63 27.30 -11.06 5.97
C ASP A 63 26.66 -11.73 4.75
N ASP A 64 26.95 -13.02 4.51
CA ASP A 64 26.38 -13.75 3.38
C ASP A 64 24.87 -14.02 3.54
N LEU A 65 24.41 -14.36 4.75
CA LEU A 65 22.98 -14.50 5.03
C LEU A 65 22.22 -13.17 4.92
N ILE A 66 22.82 -12.06 5.39
CA ILE A 66 22.23 -10.72 5.22
C ILE A 66 22.10 -10.38 3.73
N LYS A 67 23.11 -10.67 2.91
CA LYS A 67 23.04 -10.44 1.45
C LYS A 67 21.90 -11.22 0.81
N ILE A 68 21.73 -12.51 1.17
CA ILE A 68 20.64 -13.35 0.64
C ILE A 68 19.27 -12.76 1.01
N LEU A 69 19.07 -12.45 2.28
CA LEU A 69 17.81 -11.88 2.79
C LEU A 69 17.50 -10.51 2.17
N ALA A 70 18.51 -9.65 2.05
CA ALA A 70 18.39 -8.38 1.34
C ALA A 70 18.02 -8.59 -0.13
N GLY A 71 18.57 -9.63 -0.78
CA GLY A 71 18.21 -10.06 -2.12
C GLY A 71 16.72 -10.39 -2.24
N PHE A 72 16.16 -11.20 -1.33
CA PHE A 72 14.72 -11.49 -1.31
C PHE A 72 13.87 -10.23 -1.16
N GLY A 73 14.26 -9.33 -0.26
CA GLY A 73 13.59 -8.05 -0.08
C GLY A 73 13.61 -7.18 -1.34
N ALA A 74 14.76 -7.09 -2.01
CA ALA A 74 14.92 -6.35 -3.25
C ALA A 74 14.09 -6.96 -4.40
N THR A 75 14.08 -8.28 -4.53
CA THR A 75 13.24 -9.00 -5.50
C THR A 75 11.77 -8.68 -5.27
N LEU A 76 11.31 -8.71 -4.02
CA LEU A 76 9.92 -8.39 -3.71
C LEU A 76 9.58 -6.93 -4.06
N ILE A 77 10.45 -5.97 -3.74
CA ILE A 77 10.27 -4.56 -4.15
C ILE A 77 10.16 -4.44 -5.67
N GLY A 78 11.03 -5.13 -6.41
CA GLY A 78 11.01 -5.15 -7.88
C GLY A 78 9.68 -5.67 -8.42
N ILE A 79 9.24 -6.84 -7.95
CA ILE A 79 7.97 -7.46 -8.39
C ILE A 79 6.78 -6.56 -8.02
N THR A 80 6.69 -6.11 -6.78
CA THR A 80 5.58 -5.25 -6.33
C THR A 80 5.52 -3.91 -7.05
N SER A 81 6.66 -3.36 -7.47
CA SER A 81 6.71 -2.17 -8.34
C SER A 81 6.11 -2.42 -9.72
N LEU A 82 6.25 -3.63 -10.29
CA LEU A 82 5.56 -4.01 -11.53
C LEU A 82 4.04 -4.02 -11.32
N PHE A 83 3.56 -4.60 -10.22
CA PHE A 83 2.14 -4.60 -9.89
C PHE A 83 1.60 -3.18 -9.67
N ASN A 84 2.40 -2.26 -9.14
CA ASN A 84 2.04 -0.84 -9.10
C ASN A 84 1.76 -0.25 -10.49
N GLY A 85 2.64 -0.51 -11.46
CA GLY A 85 2.44 -0.09 -12.84
C GLY A 85 1.21 -0.75 -13.48
N LEU A 86 1.10 -2.07 -13.36
CA LEU A 86 -0.01 -2.86 -13.89
C LEU A 86 -1.36 -2.44 -13.30
N GLY A 87 -1.37 -2.08 -12.01
CA GLY A 87 -2.55 -1.62 -11.30
C GLY A 87 -3.21 -0.42 -11.96
N ARG A 88 -2.41 0.50 -12.52
CA ARG A 88 -2.91 1.69 -13.21
C ARG A 88 -3.79 1.31 -14.41
N PHE A 89 -3.34 0.36 -15.22
CA PHE A 89 -4.07 -0.11 -16.39
C PHE A 89 -5.24 -1.00 -16.01
N PHE A 90 -5.02 -1.94 -15.09
CA PHE A 90 -6.03 -2.89 -14.66
C PHE A 90 -7.25 -2.19 -14.05
N TRP A 91 -7.04 -1.36 -13.03
CA TRP A 91 -8.14 -0.67 -12.36
C TRP A 91 -8.72 0.47 -13.20
N GLY A 92 -7.88 1.18 -13.98
CA GLY A 92 -8.35 2.17 -14.95
C GLY A 92 -9.34 1.55 -15.93
N GLY A 93 -8.94 0.47 -16.61
CA GLY A 93 -9.80 -0.23 -17.57
C GLY A 93 -11.00 -0.94 -16.93
N LEU A 94 -10.85 -1.48 -15.72
CA LEU A 94 -11.99 -2.05 -14.97
C LEU A 94 -13.01 -0.96 -14.63
N SER A 95 -12.53 0.21 -14.21
CA SER A 95 -13.40 1.34 -13.83
C SER A 95 -14.19 1.93 -15.01
N ASP A 96 -13.68 1.81 -16.24
CA ASP A 96 -14.45 2.16 -17.45
C ASP A 96 -15.69 1.26 -17.61
N LYS A 97 -15.60 0.00 -17.18
CA LYS A 97 -16.67 -1.00 -17.32
C LYS A 97 -17.68 -0.97 -16.18
N ILE A 98 -17.20 -0.86 -14.93
CA ILE A 98 -18.05 -0.98 -13.73
C ILE A 98 -18.41 0.36 -13.10
N GLY A 99 -17.79 1.45 -13.56
CA GLY A 99 -17.92 2.79 -13.01
C GLY A 99 -16.83 3.14 -11.99
N ARG A 100 -16.51 4.44 -11.89
CA ARG A 100 -15.39 4.98 -11.10
C ARG A 100 -15.54 4.73 -9.61
N VAL A 101 -16.73 5.03 -9.07
CA VAL A 101 -17.04 4.83 -7.65
C VAL A 101 -16.98 3.34 -7.30
N GLN A 102 -17.53 2.46 -8.14
CA GLN A 102 -17.50 1.02 -7.89
C GLN A 102 -16.07 0.46 -7.93
N ALA A 103 -15.22 0.95 -8.83
CA ALA A 103 -13.81 0.61 -8.85
C ALA A 103 -13.11 1.01 -7.54
N PHE A 104 -13.32 2.23 -7.04
CA PHE A 104 -12.75 2.65 -5.75
C PHE A 104 -13.30 1.87 -4.56
N ARG A 105 -14.59 1.47 -4.59
CA ARG A 105 -15.19 0.60 -3.56
C ARG A 105 -14.50 -0.76 -3.51
N LEU A 106 -14.31 -1.39 -4.66
CA LEU A 106 -13.61 -2.67 -4.75
C LEU A 106 -12.15 -2.50 -4.34
N LEU A 107 -11.46 -1.53 -4.92
CA LEU A 107 -10.04 -1.25 -4.68
C LEU A 107 -9.73 -1.06 -3.19
N VAL A 108 -10.50 -0.23 -2.49
CA VAL A 108 -10.28 0.02 -1.06
C VAL A 108 -10.83 -1.12 -0.21
N GLY A 109 -12.01 -1.64 -0.55
CA GLY A 109 -12.70 -2.65 0.24
C GLY A 109 -11.97 -3.99 0.30
N THR A 110 -11.45 -4.48 -0.83
CA THR A 110 -10.69 -5.73 -0.86
C THR A 110 -9.35 -5.60 -0.14
N GLN A 111 -8.73 -4.42 -0.16
CA GLN A 111 -7.49 -4.19 0.59
C GLN A 111 -7.69 -4.30 2.09
N ILE A 112 -8.87 -3.96 2.63
CA ILE A 112 -9.16 -4.17 4.07
C ILE A 112 -8.96 -5.64 4.42
N LEU A 113 -9.50 -6.56 3.62
CA LEU A 113 -9.35 -7.99 3.82
C LEU A 113 -7.89 -8.43 3.69
N VAL A 114 -7.15 -7.87 2.74
CA VAL A 114 -5.73 -8.17 2.54
C VAL A 114 -4.86 -7.70 3.72
N PHE A 115 -5.11 -6.51 4.25
CA PHE A 115 -4.40 -6.00 5.43
C PHE A 115 -4.71 -6.83 6.68
N VAL A 116 -5.98 -7.23 6.88
CA VAL A 116 -6.35 -8.15 7.97
C VAL A 116 -5.65 -9.50 7.78
N ALA A 117 -5.61 -10.04 6.57
CA ALA A 117 -4.92 -11.30 6.29
C ALA A 117 -3.43 -11.21 6.60
N LEU A 118 -2.75 -10.12 6.22
CA LEU A 118 -1.32 -9.91 6.49
C LEU A 118 -0.96 -9.99 7.98
N ALA A 119 -1.88 -9.68 8.89
CA ALA A 119 -1.66 -9.81 10.33
C ALA A 119 -1.44 -11.25 10.81
N TYR A 120 -1.77 -12.25 9.98
CA TYR A 120 -1.74 -13.67 10.34
C TYR A 120 -0.91 -14.54 9.38
N VAL A 121 -0.31 -13.96 8.34
CA VAL A 121 0.47 -14.71 7.36
C VAL A 121 1.90 -14.94 7.88
N GLY A 122 2.27 -16.21 8.03
CA GLY A 122 3.64 -16.64 8.30
C GLY A 122 4.43 -17.12 7.08
N ASN A 123 3.78 -17.29 5.92
CA ASN A 123 4.41 -17.81 4.71
C ASN A 123 4.94 -16.65 3.82
N PRO A 124 6.27 -16.59 3.53
CA PRO A 124 6.86 -15.50 2.74
C PRO A 124 6.26 -15.33 1.33
N TRP A 125 5.84 -16.42 0.68
CA TRP A 125 5.27 -16.38 -0.67
C TRP A 125 3.86 -15.79 -0.67
N ILE A 126 3.02 -16.21 0.28
CA ILE A 126 1.67 -15.63 0.45
C ILE A 126 1.78 -14.16 0.82
N PHE A 127 2.72 -13.81 1.72
CA PHE A 127 3.00 -12.43 2.08
C PHE A 127 3.36 -11.58 0.87
N GLY A 128 4.26 -12.07 0.02
CA GLY A 128 4.66 -11.39 -1.22
C GLY A 128 3.50 -11.19 -2.20
N LEU A 129 2.63 -12.21 -2.36
CA LEU A 129 1.43 -12.12 -3.19
C LEU A 129 0.45 -11.06 -2.69
N LEU A 130 0.21 -11.00 -1.38
CA LEU A 130 -0.66 -10.00 -0.76
C LEU A 130 -0.10 -8.58 -0.94
N PHE A 131 1.22 -8.39 -0.81
CA PHE A 131 1.87 -7.12 -1.12
C PHE A 131 1.74 -6.74 -2.60
N CYS A 132 1.86 -7.70 -3.53
CA CYS A 132 1.60 -7.44 -4.95
C CYS A 132 0.18 -6.94 -5.18
N TYR A 133 -0.81 -7.51 -4.49
CA TYR A 133 -2.19 -7.04 -4.55
C TYR A 133 -2.37 -5.63 -3.99
N ILE A 134 -1.73 -5.31 -2.86
CA ILE A 134 -1.77 -3.95 -2.30
C ILE A 134 -1.18 -2.95 -3.30
N LEU A 135 -0.03 -3.25 -3.91
CA LEU A 135 0.58 -2.35 -4.88
C LEU A 135 -0.23 -2.25 -6.18
N LEU A 136 -0.91 -3.32 -6.59
CA LEU A 136 -1.90 -3.27 -7.67
C LEU A 136 -3.01 -2.26 -7.36
N CYS A 137 -3.54 -2.26 -6.14
CA CYS A 137 -4.59 -1.34 -5.73
C CYS A 137 -4.07 0.09 -5.52
N TYR A 138 -2.88 0.25 -4.95
CA TYR A 138 -2.19 1.53 -4.84
C TYR A 138 -2.06 2.19 -6.23
N GLY A 139 -1.50 1.45 -7.19
CA GLY A 139 -1.37 1.91 -8.58
C GLY A 139 -2.72 2.15 -9.24
N GLY A 140 -3.72 1.32 -8.91
CA GLY A 140 -5.08 1.47 -9.40
C GLY A 140 -5.75 2.78 -9.01
N GLY A 141 -5.42 3.32 -7.84
CA GLY A 141 -5.87 4.64 -7.41
C GLY A 141 -5.40 5.71 -8.40
N PHE A 142 -4.12 5.68 -8.78
CA PHE A 142 -3.53 6.60 -9.77
C PHE A 142 -4.08 6.41 -11.17
N GLY A 143 -4.38 5.17 -11.58
CA GLY A 143 -4.96 4.89 -12.89
C GLY A 143 -6.42 5.34 -13.00
N THR A 144 -7.19 5.20 -11.91
CA THR A 144 -8.65 5.45 -11.91
C THR A 144 -8.98 6.91 -11.61
N MET A 145 -8.18 7.58 -10.77
CA MET A 145 -8.48 8.94 -10.30
C MET A 145 -8.58 10.00 -11.40
N PRO A 146 -7.69 10.07 -12.41
CA PRO A 146 -7.83 11.05 -13.50
C PRO A 146 -9.17 10.93 -14.22
N SER A 147 -9.58 9.71 -14.54
CA SER A 147 -10.87 9.43 -15.18
C SER A 147 -12.04 9.74 -14.25
N PHE A 148 -11.89 9.50 -12.94
CA PHE A 148 -12.91 9.88 -11.96
C PHE A 148 -13.06 11.41 -11.86
N VAL A 149 -11.96 12.16 -11.88
CA VAL A 149 -11.98 13.62 -11.92
C VAL A 149 -12.60 14.11 -13.22
N LEU A 150 -12.22 13.53 -14.36
CA LEU A 150 -12.79 13.86 -15.66
C LEU A 150 -14.32 13.70 -15.65
N ASP A 151 -14.79 12.55 -15.20
CA ASP A 151 -16.22 12.20 -15.14
C ASP A 151 -17.01 13.00 -14.11
N THR A 152 -16.35 13.73 -13.19
CA THR A 152 -17.00 14.51 -12.12
C THR A 152 -16.95 16.02 -12.38
N PHE A 153 -15.84 16.53 -12.92
CA PHE A 153 -15.56 17.96 -13.05
C PHE A 153 -15.41 18.42 -14.51
N GLY A 154 -15.45 17.48 -15.46
CA GLY A 154 -15.33 17.75 -16.90
C GLY A 154 -13.88 18.02 -17.34
N ALA A 155 -13.67 17.96 -18.66
CA ALA A 155 -12.33 18.04 -19.26
C ALA A 155 -11.60 19.35 -18.98
N LYS A 156 -12.34 20.48 -18.94
CA LYS A 156 -11.75 21.82 -18.75
C LYS A 156 -11.02 21.96 -17.42
N MET A 157 -11.54 21.37 -16.34
CA MET A 157 -10.96 21.49 -15.00
C MET A 157 -10.15 20.25 -14.59
N MET A 158 -10.17 19.17 -15.38
CA MET A 158 -9.56 17.89 -15.00
C MET A 158 -8.09 18.01 -14.61
N PRO A 159 -7.18 18.64 -15.39
CA PRO A 159 -5.76 18.71 -15.03
C PRO A 159 -5.52 19.47 -13.72
N THR A 160 -6.22 20.59 -13.52
CA THR A 160 -6.11 21.41 -12.31
C THR A 160 -6.62 20.65 -11.09
N VAL A 161 -7.83 20.08 -11.18
CA VAL A 161 -8.45 19.37 -10.05
C VAL A 161 -7.64 18.13 -9.70
N TYR A 162 -7.20 17.35 -10.70
CA TYR A 162 -6.36 16.18 -10.46
C TYR A 162 -5.00 16.57 -9.85
N GLY A 163 -4.38 17.66 -10.33
CA GLY A 163 -3.17 18.21 -9.73
C GLY A 163 -3.34 18.54 -8.24
N ILE A 164 -4.49 19.10 -7.85
CA ILE A 164 -4.78 19.35 -6.43
C ILE A 164 -5.08 18.03 -5.68
N ILE A 165 -5.73 17.04 -6.29
CA ILE A 165 -5.90 15.71 -5.66
C ILE A 165 -4.56 15.06 -5.34
N LEU A 166 -3.50 15.29 -6.13
CA LEU A 166 -2.16 14.75 -5.83
C LEU A 166 -1.57 15.31 -4.53
N THR A 167 -2.08 16.41 -3.98
CA THR A 167 -1.71 16.85 -2.61
C THR A 167 -2.08 15.80 -1.56
N ALA A 168 -3.08 14.95 -1.82
CA ALA A 168 -3.42 13.83 -0.97
C ALA A 168 -2.30 12.78 -0.95
N TRP A 169 -1.64 12.55 -2.09
CA TRP A 169 -0.49 11.66 -2.15
C TRP A 169 0.70 12.21 -1.36
N SER A 170 0.98 13.52 -1.48
CA SER A 170 2.02 14.17 -0.68
C SER A 170 1.72 14.11 0.82
N ALA A 171 0.48 14.39 1.22
CA ALA A 171 0.05 14.28 2.61
C ALA A 171 0.19 12.84 3.13
N ALA A 172 -0.21 11.84 2.34
CA ALA A 172 -0.05 10.44 2.66
C ALA A 172 1.42 10.01 2.78
N GLY A 173 2.31 10.60 1.97
CA GLY A 173 3.75 10.42 2.06
C GLY A 173 4.36 10.88 3.38
N ILE A 174 3.72 11.83 4.06
CA ILE A 174 4.09 12.26 5.41
C ILE A 174 3.42 11.34 6.44
N VAL A 175 2.11 11.17 6.37
CA VAL A 175 1.34 10.47 7.41
C VAL A 175 1.68 8.98 7.47
N GLY A 176 1.77 8.31 6.31
CA GLY A 176 1.99 6.87 6.21
C GLY A 176 3.22 6.37 6.97
N PRO A 177 4.43 6.85 6.62
CA PRO A 177 5.65 6.43 7.30
C PRO A 177 5.68 6.84 8.78
N GLN A 178 5.10 7.99 9.13
CA GLN A 178 5.11 8.50 10.50
C GLN A 178 4.35 7.59 11.46
N PHE A 179 3.14 7.14 11.11
CA PHE A 179 2.40 6.28 12.04
C PHE A 179 3.04 4.88 12.14
N ALA A 180 3.55 4.33 11.04
CA ALA A 180 4.28 3.07 11.06
C ALA A 180 5.56 3.15 11.90
N GLY A 181 6.29 4.28 11.82
CA GLY A 181 7.44 4.59 12.67
C GLY A 181 7.07 4.66 14.14
N ILE A 182 6.04 5.43 14.50
CA ILE A 182 5.56 5.55 15.89
C ILE A 182 5.15 4.19 16.46
N ILE A 183 4.48 3.34 15.67
CA ILE A 183 4.11 1.99 16.08
C ILE A 183 5.36 1.15 16.33
N LYS A 184 6.36 1.23 15.44
CA LYS A 184 7.63 0.51 15.59
C LYS A 184 8.40 0.93 16.84
N ASP A 185 8.40 2.22 17.17
CA ASP A 185 9.10 2.73 18.34
C ASP A 185 8.42 2.33 19.66
N LYS A 186 7.08 2.32 19.70
CA LYS A 186 6.32 1.98 20.92
C LYS A 186 6.13 0.48 21.13
N PHE A 187 5.96 -0.27 20.04
CA PHE A 187 5.59 -1.67 20.06
C PHE A 187 6.47 -2.49 19.10
N PRO A 188 7.80 -2.53 19.30
CA PRO A 188 8.73 -3.12 18.34
C PRO A 188 8.43 -4.59 18.03
N ALA A 189 7.98 -5.36 19.03
CA ALA A 189 7.68 -6.79 18.86
C ALA A 189 6.38 -7.06 18.07
N GLN A 190 5.42 -6.13 18.10
CA GLN A 190 4.12 -6.25 17.42
C GLN A 190 3.94 -5.21 16.31
N ALA A 191 5.04 -4.56 15.90
CA ALA A 191 5.01 -3.41 15.00
C ALA A 191 4.31 -3.74 13.68
N SER A 192 4.59 -4.91 13.12
CA SER A 192 3.99 -5.43 11.89
C SER A 192 2.48 -5.57 12.04
N LEU A 193 2.03 -6.27 13.08
CA LEU A 193 0.62 -6.54 13.35
C LEU A 193 -0.17 -5.23 13.53
N TYR A 194 0.33 -4.32 14.38
CA TYR A 194 -0.35 -3.04 14.61
C TYR A 194 -0.32 -2.14 13.38
N THR A 195 0.73 -2.17 12.56
CA THR A 195 0.77 -1.41 11.30
C THR A 195 -0.27 -1.93 10.31
N PHE A 196 -0.45 -3.25 10.22
CA PHE A 196 -1.47 -3.84 9.35
C PHE A 196 -2.88 -3.51 9.81
N TRP A 197 -3.16 -3.61 11.11
CA TRP A 197 -4.47 -3.22 11.66
C TRP A 197 -4.75 -1.72 11.53
N ALA A 198 -3.75 -0.87 11.76
CA ALA A 198 -3.86 0.56 11.53
C ALA A 198 -4.15 0.87 10.05
N GLY A 199 -3.43 0.22 9.12
CA GLY A 199 -3.69 0.33 7.69
C GLY A 199 -5.10 -0.11 7.30
N ALA A 200 -5.59 -1.23 7.84
CA ALA A 200 -6.97 -1.68 7.66
C ALA A 200 -7.98 -0.63 8.18
N GLY A 201 -7.70 0.01 9.31
CA GLY A 201 -8.51 1.11 9.85
C GLY A 201 -8.54 2.34 8.93
N VAL A 202 -7.39 2.74 8.39
CA VAL A 202 -7.31 3.85 7.41
C VAL A 202 -8.09 3.51 6.14
N LEU A 203 -7.98 2.28 5.65
CA LEU A 203 -8.75 1.80 4.49
C LEU A 203 -10.25 1.73 4.78
N LEU A 204 -10.64 1.33 5.99
CA LEU A 204 -12.05 1.34 6.41
C LEU A 204 -12.63 2.76 6.37
N LEU A 205 -11.89 3.77 6.84
CA LEU A 205 -12.29 5.18 6.69
C LEU A 205 -12.42 5.57 5.21
N GLY A 206 -11.44 5.19 4.39
CA GLY A 206 -11.50 5.37 2.94
C GLY A 206 -12.75 4.74 2.31
N PHE A 207 -13.08 3.52 2.72
CA PHE A 207 -14.24 2.78 2.25
C PHE A 207 -15.55 3.46 2.68
N ILE A 208 -15.65 3.96 3.90
CA ILE A 208 -16.79 4.77 4.35
C ILE A 208 -16.96 5.99 3.44
N PHE A 209 -15.88 6.71 3.11
CA PHE A 209 -15.97 7.84 2.18
C PHE A 209 -16.45 7.43 0.78
N THR A 210 -16.08 6.24 0.28
CA THR A 210 -16.63 5.73 -0.99
C THR A 210 -18.14 5.48 -0.96
N MET A 211 -18.74 5.24 0.22
CA MET A 211 -20.20 5.09 0.36
C MET A 211 -20.94 6.43 0.34
N LEU A 212 -20.25 7.54 0.64
CA LEU A 212 -20.84 8.88 0.67
C LEU A 212 -20.98 9.53 -0.71
N ILE A 213 -20.45 8.88 -1.77
CA ILE A 213 -20.55 9.37 -3.15
C ILE A 213 -21.42 8.43 -4.00
N GLY A 214 -22.42 8.99 -4.67
CA GLY A 214 -23.27 8.25 -5.60
C GLY A 214 -22.61 8.02 -6.96
N ASN A 215 -23.11 7.04 -7.73
CA ASN A 215 -22.63 6.70 -9.08
C ASN A 215 -22.98 7.75 -10.16
N GLU A 216 -23.19 9.02 -9.80
CA GLU A 216 -23.63 10.06 -10.74
C GLU A 216 -22.53 10.42 -11.73
N LYS A 217 -22.81 10.23 -13.02
CA LYS A 217 -21.97 10.73 -14.12
C LYS A 217 -22.19 12.23 -14.27
N PHE A 218 -21.14 12.99 -14.61
CA PHE A 218 -21.30 14.40 -14.99
C PHE A 218 -22.16 14.51 -16.25
N GLU A 219 -23.37 15.03 -16.11
CA GLU A 219 -24.16 15.51 -17.25
C GLU A 219 -23.69 16.92 -17.59
N ALA A 220 -23.05 17.07 -18.75
CA ALA A 220 -22.79 18.40 -19.29
C ALA A 220 -24.14 19.09 -19.52
N LYS A 221 -24.45 20.15 -18.74
CA LYS A 221 -25.57 21.04 -19.08
C LYS A 221 -25.35 21.50 -20.51
N LYS A 222 -26.23 21.09 -21.43
CA LYS A 222 -26.31 21.70 -22.75
C LYS A 222 -26.42 23.21 -22.51
N ALA A 223 -25.47 23.98 -23.02
CA ALA A 223 -25.61 25.41 -23.07
C ALA A 223 -26.87 25.69 -23.91
N SER A 224 -27.94 26.11 -23.24
CA SER A 224 -29.15 26.66 -23.86
C SER A 224 -28.88 28.08 -24.30
#